data_AF-H0FFE5-F1
#
_entry.id   AF-H0FFE5-F1
#
_cell.length_a   1.000
_cell.length_b   1.000
_cell.length_c   1.000
_cell.angle_alpha   90.00
_cell.angle_beta   90.00
_cell.angle_gamma   90.00
#
_symmetry.space_group_name_H-M   'P 1'
#
loop_
_entity.id
_entity.type
_entity.pdbx_description
1 polymer ?
#
loop_
_entity_poly.entity_id
_entity_poly.type
_entity_poly.pdbx_seq_one_letter_code
_entity_poly.pdbx_strand_id
1 'polypeptide(L)'
;MDAVGMRTIGGLLSDVSGNRSQAEAFFKREVQSLAEKVAKTAKPKLVDISLDVFGFSRGAAQARVFCNWLTALMDGDRLCGVRTRIRFLGIFDTVASVGIPDSVGGDGHFAWATPAALRVSSDVQCVHYIAMHENRASFPLDSLRGPDGNLPGNHKQYALPGMHSDVGGGYLPGTQGRGPSGQHDDMLSQIPLELMYNAARDAQVPLDRTQAKEGKYDPFNVHPDLRRAHAAFMQATPASATTAQWLMPYLAWRYQVRQVFATQLSWVARARDGAPKDVEDLAGANQTLLADIAALEGLTDEEIQRYENAARMSPTLYGGLAVGKAIRRATLADEAGDVLAFLKSHPVLATPENPENLTPQAYLFANYVHDSYAGFRPLDQPLAWAGCIDPVPRSWEIQGYLRYRRVYQGTGKPVTKAPPTERELIEAAQREQEALMQSMQNSVDLNKLFNAGW
;
A
#
# COMPACT_ATOMS: atom_id res chain seq x y z
N MET A 1 -10.42 27.87 17.33
CA MET A 1 -11.61 27.30 16.65
C MET A 1 -12.86 28.09 16.96
N ASP A 2 -13.15 28.37 18.23
CA ASP A 2 -14.40 29.07 18.61
C ASP A 2 -14.42 30.54 18.19
N ALA A 3 -13.24 31.20 18.15
CA ALA A 3 -13.10 32.60 17.71
C ALA A 3 -13.56 32.88 16.27
N VAL A 4 -13.62 31.85 15.42
CA VAL A 4 -14.12 31.95 14.03
C VAL A 4 -15.40 31.13 13.84
N GLY A 5 -16.04 30.73 14.94
CA GLY A 5 -17.27 29.93 14.89
C GLY A 5 -17.08 28.56 14.21
N MET A 6 -15.88 27.98 14.27
CA MET A 6 -15.53 26.77 13.50
C MET A 6 -16.46 25.58 13.79
N ARG A 7 -17.05 25.53 14.99
CA ARG A 7 -17.96 24.47 15.47
C ARG A 7 -19.45 24.76 15.22
N THR A 8 -19.84 26.00 14.95
CA THR A 8 -21.24 26.45 14.94
C THR A 8 -21.71 27.04 13.61
N ILE A 9 -20.79 27.64 12.84
CA ILE A 9 -21.03 28.24 11.52
C ILE A 9 -19.90 27.89 10.52
N GLY A 10 -19.11 26.88 10.86
CA GLY A 10 -17.71 26.81 10.50
C GLY A 10 -17.26 25.70 9.55
N GLY A 11 -16.03 25.84 9.06
CA GLY A 11 -15.36 25.00 8.05
C GLY A 11 -15.20 23.50 8.38
N LEU A 12 -15.59 23.06 9.58
CA LEU A 12 -15.57 21.66 10.00
C LEU A 12 -16.93 20.97 9.88
N LEU A 13 -17.99 21.70 9.53
CA LEU A 13 -19.32 21.13 9.40
C LEU A 13 -19.45 20.33 8.11
N SER A 14 -19.80 19.04 8.26
CA SER A 14 -20.25 18.16 7.19
C SER A 14 -21.48 17.41 7.65
N ASP A 15 -22.41 17.10 6.74
CA ASP A 15 -23.49 16.18 7.07
C ASP A 15 -23.01 14.71 7.09
N VAL A 16 -23.90 13.80 7.47
CA VAL A 16 -23.62 12.35 7.55
C VAL A 16 -23.25 11.72 6.19
N SER A 17 -23.59 12.38 5.09
CA SER A 17 -23.23 11.96 3.73
C SER A 17 -21.90 12.56 3.25
N GLY A 18 -21.31 13.47 4.05
CA GLY A 18 -20.08 14.19 3.69
C GLY A 18 -20.31 15.46 2.89
N ASN A 19 -21.55 15.96 2.76
CA ASN A 19 -21.82 17.25 2.14
C ASN A 19 -21.24 18.37 3.01
N ARG A 20 -20.55 19.32 2.37
CA ARG A 20 -19.78 20.39 3.03
C ARG A 20 -20.25 21.79 2.67
N SER A 21 -21.49 21.96 2.21
CA SER A 21 -22.04 23.27 1.80
C SER A 21 -21.84 24.39 2.82
N GLN A 22 -22.00 24.11 4.12
CA GLN A 22 -21.75 25.09 5.18
C GLN A 22 -20.27 25.43 5.33
N ALA A 23 -19.39 24.42 5.27
CA ALA A 23 -17.95 24.62 5.31
C ALA A 23 -17.45 25.38 4.08
N GLU A 24 -17.95 25.06 2.88
CA GLU A 24 -17.63 25.77 1.64
C GLU A 24 -18.08 27.23 1.69
N ALA A 25 -19.29 27.51 2.16
CA ALA A 25 -19.77 28.87 2.34
C ALA A 25 -18.92 29.64 3.36
N PHE A 26 -18.50 28.97 4.45
CA PHE A 26 -17.58 29.55 5.43
C PHE A 26 -16.24 29.92 4.78
N PHE A 27 -15.57 28.98 4.11
CA PHE A 27 -14.28 29.23 3.50
C PHE A 27 -14.33 30.30 2.41
N LYS A 28 -15.39 30.34 1.59
CA LYS A 28 -15.58 31.40 0.59
C LYS A 28 -15.66 32.79 1.23
N ARG A 29 -16.42 32.95 2.32
CA ARG A 29 -16.49 34.22 3.07
C ARG A 29 -15.15 34.61 3.66
N GLU A 30 -14.42 33.66 4.25
CA GLU A 30 -13.10 33.93 4.84
C GLU A 30 -12.07 34.30 3.78
N VAL A 31 -12.06 33.62 2.62
CA VAL A 31 -11.19 33.97 1.48
C VAL A 31 -11.45 35.39 1.00
N GLN A 32 -12.72 35.82 0.91
CA GLN A 32 -13.08 37.19 0.54
C GLN A 32 -12.61 38.20 1.59
N SER A 33 -12.87 37.95 2.88
CA SER A 33 -12.42 38.80 3.99
C SER A 33 -10.90 38.94 4.04
N LEU A 34 -10.17 37.86 3.81
CA LEU A 34 -8.71 37.86 3.74
C LEU A 34 -8.20 38.62 2.50
N ALA A 35 -8.86 38.48 1.35
CA ALA A 35 -8.50 39.23 0.14
C ALA A 35 -8.54 40.75 0.37
N GLU A 36 -9.56 41.26 1.06
CA GLU A 36 -9.67 42.68 1.40
C GLU A 36 -8.54 43.16 2.33
N LYS A 37 -8.16 42.33 3.31
CA LYS A 37 -7.05 42.63 4.24
C LYS A 37 -5.71 42.63 3.51
N VAL A 38 -5.47 41.65 2.63
CA VAL A 38 -4.27 41.57 1.81
C VAL A 38 -4.17 42.79 0.90
N ALA A 39 -5.27 43.22 0.27
CA ALA A 39 -5.30 44.40 -0.60
C ALA A 39 -4.97 45.71 0.14
N LYS A 40 -5.35 45.82 1.42
CA LYS A 40 -5.06 47.00 2.27
C LYS A 40 -3.66 46.99 2.89
N THR A 41 -2.94 45.87 2.83
CA THR A 41 -1.63 45.74 3.46
C THR A 41 -0.54 46.35 2.57
N ALA A 42 0.10 47.42 3.05
CA ALA A 42 1.12 48.13 2.29
C ALA A 42 2.47 47.38 2.25
N LYS A 43 2.97 46.91 3.40
CA LYS A 43 4.24 46.17 3.53
C LYS A 43 4.20 45.20 4.72
N PRO A 44 4.78 43.99 4.63
CA PRO A 44 5.27 43.36 3.40
C PRO A 44 4.11 42.98 2.47
N LYS A 45 4.32 43.06 1.14
CA LYS A 45 3.31 42.67 0.14
C LYS A 45 3.40 41.17 -0.11
N LEU A 46 2.29 40.46 0.11
CA LEU A 46 2.19 39.04 -0.22
C LEU A 46 2.03 38.88 -1.73
N VAL A 47 2.96 38.18 -2.38
CA VAL A 47 3.06 38.09 -3.85
C VAL A 47 2.80 36.70 -4.41
N ASP A 48 3.11 35.65 -3.65
CA ASP A 48 2.97 34.25 -4.06
C ASP A 48 2.68 33.37 -2.85
N ILE A 49 1.83 32.35 -3.03
CA ILE A 49 1.57 31.27 -2.08
C ILE A 49 1.87 29.96 -2.80
N SER A 50 2.97 29.32 -2.42
CA SER A 50 3.35 27.99 -2.92
C SER A 50 3.09 26.95 -1.82
N LEU A 51 2.29 25.94 -2.13
CA LEU A 51 2.01 24.83 -1.20
C LEU A 51 2.72 23.55 -1.64
N ASP A 52 3.33 22.87 -0.68
CA ASP A 52 3.86 21.51 -0.83
C ASP A 52 3.14 20.62 0.17
N VAL A 53 2.50 19.57 -0.32
CA VAL A 53 1.63 18.73 0.50
C VAL A 53 2.21 17.32 0.51
N PHE A 54 2.37 16.77 1.70
CA PHE A 54 2.85 15.41 1.89
C PHE A 54 1.83 14.59 2.66
N GLY A 55 1.73 13.30 2.35
CA GLY A 55 0.85 12.41 3.10
C GLY A 55 1.20 10.95 2.92
N PHE A 56 0.96 10.16 3.96
CA PHE A 56 1.08 8.70 3.93
C PHE A 56 -0.26 8.08 4.35
N SER A 57 -0.66 6.97 3.72
CA SER A 57 -1.84 6.19 4.11
C SER A 57 -3.13 7.02 4.02
N ARG A 58 -3.92 7.08 5.10
CA ARG A 58 -5.07 7.98 5.22
C ARG A 58 -4.66 9.46 5.15
N GLY A 59 -3.46 9.81 5.59
CA GLY A 59 -2.89 11.15 5.43
C GLY A 59 -2.66 11.50 3.95
N ALA A 60 -2.33 10.53 3.10
CA ALA A 60 -2.28 10.73 1.65
C ALA A 60 -3.68 10.97 1.05
N ALA A 61 -4.70 10.27 1.54
CA ALA A 61 -6.08 10.51 1.14
C ALA A 61 -6.53 11.93 1.53
N GLN A 62 -6.21 12.36 2.76
CA GLN A 62 -6.43 13.73 3.22
C GLN A 62 -5.68 14.76 2.38
N ALA A 63 -4.42 14.49 2.01
CA ALA A 63 -3.63 15.37 1.16
C ALA A 63 -4.24 15.57 -0.23
N ARG A 64 -4.72 14.49 -0.86
CA ARG A 64 -5.42 14.53 -2.16
C ARG A 64 -6.70 15.36 -2.08
N VAL A 65 -7.51 15.09 -1.06
CA VAL A 65 -8.77 15.79 -0.79
C VAL A 65 -8.54 17.26 -0.47
N PHE A 66 -7.51 17.57 0.32
CA PHE A 66 -7.07 18.93 0.61
C PHE A 66 -6.72 19.69 -0.67
N CYS A 67 -5.95 19.08 -1.57
CA CYS A 67 -5.60 19.72 -2.84
C CYS A 67 -6.85 20.03 -3.68
N ASN A 68 -7.77 19.07 -3.80
CA ASN A 68 -9.02 19.24 -4.54
C ASN A 68 -9.88 20.37 -3.95
N TRP A 69 -10.09 20.34 -2.63
CA TRP A 69 -10.88 21.35 -1.94
C TRP A 69 -10.24 22.73 -1.97
N LEU A 70 -8.92 22.82 -1.89
CA LEU A 70 -8.21 24.09 -2.01
C LEU A 70 -8.38 24.68 -3.42
N THR A 71 -8.23 23.87 -4.46
CA THR A 71 -8.46 24.31 -5.85
C THR A 71 -9.87 24.85 -6.04
N ALA A 72 -10.88 24.23 -5.42
CA ALA A 72 -12.27 24.71 -5.49
C ALA A 72 -12.52 26.06 -4.78
N LEU A 73 -11.60 26.50 -3.90
CA LEU A 73 -11.66 27.81 -3.24
C LEU A 73 -10.89 28.90 -3.99
N MET A 74 -10.11 28.53 -5.01
CA MET A 74 -9.31 29.46 -5.79
C MET A 74 -10.13 30.10 -6.91
N ASP A 75 -9.80 31.35 -7.25
CA ASP A 75 -10.27 32.04 -8.45
C ASP A 75 -9.16 32.02 -9.49
N GLY A 76 -9.25 31.09 -10.45
CA GLY A 76 -8.17 30.78 -11.37
C GLY A 76 -6.89 30.35 -10.62
N ASP A 77 -5.79 31.07 -10.81
CA ASP A 77 -4.52 30.83 -10.12
C ASP A 77 -4.38 31.62 -8.81
N ARG A 78 -5.48 32.08 -8.19
CA ARG A 78 -5.44 32.96 -7.02
C ARG A 78 -6.20 32.45 -5.80
N LEU A 79 -5.61 32.64 -4.62
CA LEU A 79 -6.27 32.51 -3.33
C LEU A 79 -6.17 33.84 -2.60
N CYS A 80 -7.29 34.37 -2.11
CA CYS A 80 -7.34 35.68 -1.44
C CYS A 80 -6.72 36.83 -2.29
N GLY A 81 -6.85 36.77 -3.62
CA GLY A 81 -6.28 37.75 -4.57
C GLY A 81 -4.78 37.57 -4.86
N VAL A 82 -4.09 36.66 -4.18
CA VAL A 82 -2.67 36.36 -4.35
C VAL A 82 -2.49 35.17 -5.28
N ARG A 83 -1.47 35.19 -6.13
CA ARG A 83 -1.09 34.03 -6.94
C ARG A 83 -0.79 32.84 -6.04
N THR A 84 -1.42 31.71 -6.32
CA THR A 84 -1.35 30.51 -5.50
C THR A 84 -1.17 29.28 -6.39
N ARG A 85 -0.31 28.36 -5.97
CA ARG A 85 -0.15 27.06 -6.63
C ARG A 85 0.12 25.97 -5.61
N ILE A 86 -0.35 24.77 -5.93
CA ILE A 86 0.13 23.55 -5.29
C ILE A 86 1.33 23.08 -6.12
N ARG A 87 2.53 23.33 -5.63
CA ARG A 87 3.78 23.05 -6.35
C ARG A 87 4.06 21.55 -6.39
N PHE A 88 3.84 20.86 -5.28
CA PHE A 88 4.16 19.44 -5.16
C PHE A 88 3.18 18.71 -4.23
N LEU A 89 2.71 17.55 -4.68
CA LEU A 89 1.99 16.58 -3.86
C LEU A 89 2.81 15.29 -3.79
N GLY A 90 3.45 15.05 -2.65
CA GLY A 90 4.25 13.85 -2.38
C GLY A 90 3.50 12.87 -1.49
N ILE A 91 3.04 11.74 -2.05
CA ILE A 91 2.22 10.78 -1.31
C ILE A 91 2.80 9.38 -1.26
N PHE A 92 2.52 8.68 -0.17
CA PHE A 92 2.88 7.29 0.05
C PHE A 92 1.63 6.46 0.25
N ASP A 93 1.50 5.40 -0.55
CA ASP A 93 0.56 4.29 -0.45
C ASP A 93 -0.83 4.71 0.06
N THR A 94 -1.58 5.47 -0.74
CA THR A 94 -2.87 6.03 -0.31
C THR A 94 -3.87 4.94 0.00
N VAL A 95 -4.48 5.06 1.18
CA VAL A 95 -5.58 4.20 1.64
C VAL A 95 -6.72 5.09 2.14
N ALA A 96 -7.81 5.16 1.38
CA ALA A 96 -9.05 5.76 1.86
C ALA A 96 -9.85 4.71 2.63
N SER A 97 -9.77 4.78 3.97
CA SER A 97 -10.65 3.99 4.85
C SER A 97 -11.33 4.94 5.81
N VAL A 98 -12.30 5.67 5.25
CA VAL A 98 -13.18 6.62 5.92
C VAL A 98 -14.57 6.01 5.87
N GLY A 99 -14.84 5.01 6.72
CA GLY A 99 -16.09 4.27 6.74
C GLY A 99 -15.86 2.78 6.97
N ILE A 100 -16.85 1.95 6.62
CA ILE A 100 -16.75 0.49 6.74
C ILE A 100 -15.64 0.02 5.79
N PRO A 101 -14.51 -0.53 6.30
CA PRO A 101 -13.44 -1.01 5.43
C PRO A 101 -13.86 -2.27 4.66
N ASP A 102 -13.12 -2.59 3.59
CA ASP A 102 -13.36 -3.78 2.75
C ASP A 102 -13.35 -5.09 3.55
N SER A 103 -12.56 -5.15 4.63
CA SER A 103 -12.54 -6.29 5.56
C SER A 103 -13.88 -6.60 6.24
N VAL A 104 -14.85 -5.68 6.21
CA VAL A 104 -16.22 -5.88 6.70
C VAL A 104 -17.29 -5.49 5.66
N GLY A 105 -16.93 -5.47 4.37
CA GLY A 105 -17.90 -5.36 3.26
C GLY A 105 -18.25 -3.94 2.79
N GLY A 106 -17.43 -2.92 3.10
CA GLY A 106 -17.57 -1.57 2.56
C GLY A 106 -16.41 -1.16 1.65
N ASP A 107 -16.52 -0.07 0.89
CA ASP A 107 -15.45 0.39 0.00
C ASP A 107 -14.43 1.32 0.68
N GLY A 108 -14.72 1.79 1.90
CA GLY A 108 -13.89 2.73 2.65
C GLY A 108 -13.96 4.18 2.15
N HIS A 109 -14.78 4.48 1.14
CA HIS A 109 -14.91 5.79 0.49
C HIS A 109 -16.14 6.56 0.95
N PHE A 110 -16.33 6.75 2.26
CA PHE A 110 -17.45 7.55 2.77
C PHE A 110 -17.06 9.00 3.08
N ALA A 111 -18.09 9.82 3.22
CA ALA A 111 -18.04 11.22 3.62
C ALA A 111 -17.08 12.06 2.76
N TRP A 112 -15.89 12.36 3.26
CA TRP A 112 -14.94 13.27 2.62
C TRP A 112 -14.02 12.58 1.61
N ALA A 113 -13.93 11.25 1.62
CA ALA A 113 -13.03 10.48 0.76
C ALA A 113 -13.77 9.85 -0.42
N THR A 114 -14.67 10.59 -1.07
CA THR A 114 -15.35 10.08 -2.27
C THR A 114 -14.34 9.87 -3.41
N PRO A 115 -14.59 8.96 -4.37
CA PRO A 115 -13.68 8.73 -5.49
C PRO A 115 -13.35 10.01 -6.27
N ALA A 116 -14.32 10.93 -6.38
CA ALA A 116 -14.13 12.24 -7.01
C ALA A 116 -13.21 13.15 -6.20
N ALA A 117 -13.39 13.22 -4.87
CA ALA A 117 -12.56 14.06 -3.98
C ALA A 117 -11.10 13.57 -3.91
N LEU A 118 -10.86 12.27 -4.12
CA LEU A 118 -9.53 11.68 -4.19
C LEU A 118 -8.82 11.93 -5.53
N ARG A 119 -9.49 12.49 -6.56
CA ARG A 119 -8.81 12.85 -7.81
C ARG A 119 -7.91 14.06 -7.59
N VAL A 120 -6.68 13.94 -8.08
CA VAL A 120 -5.71 15.02 -8.13
C VAL A 120 -5.81 15.69 -9.49
N SER A 121 -5.84 17.03 -9.53
CA SER A 121 -5.82 17.79 -10.78
C SER A 121 -4.54 17.52 -11.57
N SER A 122 -4.62 17.55 -12.90
CA SER A 122 -3.43 17.48 -13.78
C SER A 122 -2.50 18.68 -13.62
N ASP A 123 -2.96 19.79 -13.05
CA ASP A 123 -2.14 20.99 -12.81
C ASP A 123 -1.20 20.84 -11.61
N VAL A 124 -1.40 19.81 -10.79
CA VAL A 124 -0.58 19.52 -9.61
C VAL A 124 0.46 18.46 -9.96
N GLN A 125 1.74 18.78 -9.79
CA GLN A 125 2.81 17.78 -9.87
C GLN A 125 2.67 16.81 -8.69
N CYS A 126 2.40 15.54 -9.00
CA CYS A 126 2.13 14.52 -7.99
C CYS A 126 3.08 13.34 -8.14
N VAL A 127 3.69 12.91 -7.03
CA VAL A 127 4.51 11.69 -6.96
C VAL A 127 3.93 10.77 -5.91
N HIS A 128 3.63 9.53 -6.31
CA HIS A 128 3.02 8.52 -5.46
C HIS A 128 3.85 7.24 -5.42
N TYR A 129 4.44 6.92 -4.27
CA TYR A 129 5.06 5.62 -4.04
C TYR A 129 4.06 4.63 -3.46
N ILE A 130 3.91 3.44 -4.06
CA ILE A 130 2.95 2.41 -3.64
C ILE A 130 3.68 1.13 -3.18
N ALA A 131 3.07 0.40 -2.25
CA ALA A 131 3.60 -0.86 -1.74
C ALA A 131 3.28 -2.03 -2.68
N MET A 132 4.33 -2.78 -3.05
CA MET A 132 4.25 -3.97 -3.90
C MET A 132 3.57 -5.17 -3.20
N HIS A 133 3.78 -5.35 -1.89
CA HIS A 133 3.48 -6.61 -1.21
C HIS A 133 2.33 -6.54 -0.21
N GLU A 134 1.68 -5.39 -0.05
CA GLU A 134 0.54 -5.24 0.84
C GLU A 134 -0.67 -6.06 0.36
N ASN A 135 -1.25 -6.91 1.22
CA ASN A 135 -2.36 -7.80 0.85
C ASN A 135 -3.53 -7.78 1.84
N ARG A 136 -3.53 -6.91 2.86
CA ARG A 136 -4.65 -6.77 3.81
C ARG A 136 -5.90 -6.21 3.14
N ALA A 137 -7.06 -6.73 3.51
CA ALA A 137 -8.36 -6.22 3.07
C ALA A 137 -8.61 -4.82 3.63
N SER A 138 -8.12 -4.53 4.83
CA SER A 138 -8.26 -3.19 5.41
C SER A 138 -7.39 -2.11 4.75
N PHE A 139 -6.49 -2.46 3.82
CA PHE A 139 -5.54 -1.55 3.17
C PHE A 139 -5.62 -1.55 1.63
N PRO A 140 -6.81 -1.30 1.04
CA PRO A 140 -6.93 -1.14 -0.40
C PRO A 140 -6.14 0.07 -0.88
N LEU A 141 -5.55 -0.01 -2.07
CA LEU A 141 -4.79 1.08 -2.67
C LEU A 141 -5.72 2.03 -3.44
N ASP A 142 -5.64 3.32 -3.20
CA ASP A 142 -6.19 4.35 -4.10
C ASP A 142 -5.12 4.81 -5.10
N SER A 143 -5.19 4.32 -6.34
CA SER A 143 -4.24 4.71 -7.39
C SER A 143 -4.47 6.15 -7.86
N LEU A 144 -3.42 6.76 -8.41
CA LEU A 144 -3.52 7.99 -9.22
C LEU A 144 -4.09 7.71 -10.63
N ARG A 145 -4.11 6.45 -11.06
CA ARG A 145 -4.65 6.07 -12.36
C ARG A 145 -6.17 6.27 -12.40
N GLY A 146 -6.66 6.76 -13.53
CA GLY A 146 -8.09 6.88 -13.80
C GLY A 146 -8.74 5.52 -14.13
N PRO A 147 -10.08 5.50 -14.31
CA PRO A 147 -10.83 4.30 -14.66
C PRO A 147 -10.39 3.66 -15.99
N ASP A 148 -9.78 4.45 -16.87
CA ASP A 148 -9.17 4.04 -18.13
C ASP A 148 -7.76 3.44 -17.95
N GLY A 149 -7.26 3.36 -16.71
CA GLY A 149 -5.92 2.89 -16.37
C GLY A 149 -4.80 3.91 -16.64
N ASN A 150 -5.13 5.08 -17.19
CA ASN A 150 -4.15 6.09 -17.57
C ASN A 150 -3.68 6.91 -16.37
N LEU A 151 -2.42 7.31 -16.41
CA LEU A 151 -1.82 8.21 -15.43
C LEU A 151 -1.76 9.62 -16.06
N PRO A 152 -2.30 10.66 -15.41
CA PRO A 152 -2.20 12.03 -15.92
C PRO A 152 -0.73 12.48 -16.08
N GLY A 153 -0.43 13.35 -17.07
CA GLY A 153 0.95 13.64 -17.47
C GLY A 153 1.86 14.21 -16.38
N ASN A 154 1.34 15.02 -15.46
CA ASN A 154 2.10 15.58 -14.34
C ASN A 154 2.13 14.67 -13.10
N HIS A 155 1.62 13.45 -13.21
CA HIS A 155 1.58 12.48 -12.14
C HIS A 155 2.59 11.36 -12.40
N LYS A 156 3.25 10.92 -11.34
CA LYS A 156 4.18 9.79 -11.34
C LYS A 156 3.75 8.83 -10.25
N GLN A 157 3.57 7.56 -10.58
CA GLN A 157 3.25 6.51 -9.62
C GLN A 157 4.26 5.38 -9.77
N TYR A 158 4.99 5.08 -8.69
CA TYR A 158 6.04 4.07 -8.68
C TYR A 158 5.75 3.02 -7.60
N ALA A 159 5.93 1.75 -7.93
CA ALA A 159 5.87 0.69 -6.95
C ALA A 159 7.24 0.47 -6.32
N LEU A 160 7.26 0.26 -5.01
CA LEU A 160 8.46 -0.02 -4.24
C LEU A 160 8.26 -1.31 -3.43
N PRO A 161 9.33 -2.09 -3.19
CA PRO A 161 9.22 -3.30 -2.42
C PRO A 161 8.78 -3.01 -0.99
N GLY A 162 7.98 -3.91 -0.45
CA GLY A 162 7.56 -3.92 0.95
C GLY A 162 6.06 -3.82 1.11
N MET A 163 5.65 -3.82 2.38
CA MET A 163 4.28 -3.57 2.82
C MET A 163 3.99 -2.07 2.93
N HIS A 164 2.78 -1.73 3.36
CA HIS A 164 2.31 -0.35 3.53
C HIS A 164 3.31 0.57 4.26
N SER A 165 3.77 0.17 5.46
CA SER A 165 4.70 0.97 6.28
C SER A 165 6.17 0.76 5.92
N ASP A 166 6.50 -0.24 5.10
CA ASP A 166 7.83 -0.31 4.47
C ASP A 166 7.98 0.78 3.40
N VAL A 167 6.87 1.27 2.84
CA VAL A 167 6.87 2.40 1.89
C VAL A 167 6.68 3.74 2.59
N GLY A 168 5.75 3.84 3.53
CA GLY A 168 5.44 5.10 4.21
C GLY A 168 6.26 5.42 5.46
N GLY A 169 6.97 4.43 6.02
CA GLY A 169 7.62 4.53 7.32
C GLY A 169 6.69 4.23 8.49
N GLY A 170 7.26 3.88 9.64
CA GLY A 170 6.54 3.65 10.90
C GLY A 170 6.95 2.40 11.67
N TYR A 171 7.68 1.48 11.04
CA TYR A 171 8.32 0.38 11.76
C TYR A 171 9.55 0.89 12.53
N LEU A 172 9.72 0.40 13.75
CA LEU A 172 10.90 0.70 14.56
C LEU A 172 12.03 -0.28 14.22
N PRO A 173 13.31 0.10 14.42
CA PRO A 173 14.41 -0.83 14.29
C PRO A 173 14.23 -2.06 15.17
N GLY A 174 14.49 -3.24 14.61
CA GLY A 174 14.35 -4.52 15.31
C GLY A 174 12.94 -5.10 15.33
N THR A 175 11.90 -4.34 14.94
CA THR A 175 10.55 -4.88 14.79
C THR A 175 10.55 -6.04 13.78
N GLN A 176 9.91 -7.15 14.14
CA GLN A 176 9.84 -8.39 13.37
C GLN A 176 11.21 -8.96 12.96
N GLY A 177 12.30 -8.54 13.62
CA GLY A 177 13.65 -8.90 13.23
C GLY A 177 14.02 -8.42 11.82
N ARG A 178 13.40 -7.36 11.31
CA ARG A 178 13.72 -6.73 10.02
C ARG A 178 14.76 -5.62 10.19
N GLY A 179 15.57 -5.42 9.17
CA GLY A 179 16.76 -4.57 9.24
C GLY A 179 17.88 -5.29 10.04
N PRO A 180 18.72 -6.10 9.39
CA PRO A 180 19.79 -6.86 10.04
C PRO A 180 20.70 -6.06 10.97
N SER A 181 20.93 -4.76 10.70
CA SER A 181 21.75 -3.90 11.57
C SER A 181 21.06 -3.52 12.90
N GLY A 182 19.74 -3.65 12.97
CA GLY A 182 18.93 -3.16 14.09
C GLY A 182 18.92 -1.63 14.24
N GLN A 183 19.27 -0.88 13.19
CA GLN A 183 19.32 0.58 13.17
C GLN A 183 18.29 1.18 12.19
N HIS A 184 17.98 2.46 12.39
CA HIS A 184 17.01 3.20 11.56
C HIS A 184 17.40 3.28 10.09
N ASP A 185 18.69 3.35 9.78
CA ASP A 185 19.20 3.49 8.41
C ASP A 185 19.04 2.20 7.57
N ASP A 186 18.76 1.07 8.20
CA ASP A 186 18.60 -0.25 7.57
C ASP A 186 17.11 -0.66 7.44
N MET A 187 16.19 0.26 7.75
CA MET A 187 14.76 0.07 7.54
C MET A 187 14.38 0.30 6.08
N LEU A 188 13.55 -0.57 5.49
CA LEU A 188 13.21 -0.51 4.06
C LEU A 188 12.60 0.84 3.63
N SER A 189 11.88 1.51 4.55
CA SER A 189 11.28 2.83 4.35
C SER A 189 12.27 3.98 4.12
N GLN A 190 13.55 3.77 4.42
CA GLN A 190 14.60 4.74 4.14
C GLN A 190 14.79 5.00 2.64
N ILE A 191 14.54 3.98 1.80
CA ILE A 191 14.62 4.12 0.34
C ILE A 191 13.49 5.03 -0.20
N PRO A 192 12.19 4.77 0.06
CA PRO A 192 11.11 5.68 -0.31
C PRO A 192 11.30 7.11 0.22
N LEU A 193 11.79 7.27 1.46
CA LEU A 193 12.04 8.58 2.05
C LEU A 193 13.08 9.38 1.24
N GLU A 194 14.21 8.76 0.88
CA GLU A 194 15.22 9.37 0.03
C GLU A 194 14.67 9.72 -1.36
N LEU A 195 13.93 8.79 -1.98
CA LEU A 195 13.33 9.01 -3.30
C LEU A 195 12.31 10.16 -3.29
N MET A 196 11.52 10.30 -2.22
CA MET A 196 10.58 11.42 -2.07
C MET A 196 11.31 12.73 -1.83
N TYR A 197 12.36 12.73 -1.01
CA TYR A 197 13.19 13.92 -0.80
C TYR A 197 13.75 14.44 -2.13
N ASN A 198 14.30 13.54 -2.96
CA ASN A 198 14.83 13.91 -4.28
C ASN A 198 13.71 14.43 -5.20
N ALA A 199 12.57 13.74 -5.28
CA ALA A 199 11.44 14.18 -6.09
C ALA A 199 10.89 15.56 -5.67
N ALA A 200 10.85 15.83 -4.36
CA ALA A 200 10.45 17.13 -3.82
C ALA A 200 11.49 18.21 -4.14
N ARG A 201 12.80 17.91 -4.03
CA ARG A 201 13.87 18.83 -4.42
C ARG A 201 13.84 19.17 -5.91
N ASP A 202 13.59 18.18 -6.77
CA ASP A 202 13.41 18.38 -8.21
C ASP A 202 12.20 19.28 -8.51
N ALA A 203 11.15 19.16 -7.69
CA ALA A 203 9.98 20.03 -7.73
C ALA A 203 10.20 21.41 -7.04
N GLN A 204 11.43 21.74 -6.64
CA GLN A 204 11.80 23.00 -5.99
C GLN A 204 11.14 23.23 -4.62
N VAL A 205 10.80 22.16 -3.90
CA VAL A 205 10.39 22.24 -2.49
C VAL A 205 11.59 22.70 -1.65
N PRO A 206 11.44 23.69 -0.76
CA PRO A 206 12.54 24.26 0.03
C PRO A 206 12.93 23.34 1.21
N LEU A 207 13.42 22.14 0.90
CA LEU A 207 13.91 21.18 1.89
C LEU A 207 15.42 21.26 2.05
N ASP A 208 15.87 21.17 3.29
CA ASP A 208 17.27 21.05 3.68
C ASP A 208 17.41 19.87 4.65
N ARG A 209 18.00 18.76 4.17
CA ARG A 209 18.17 17.55 4.97
C ARG A 209 19.10 17.75 6.16
N THR A 210 19.97 18.77 6.15
CA THR A 210 20.90 19.01 7.26
C THR A 210 20.17 19.47 8.53
N GLN A 211 19.01 20.11 8.37
CA GLN A 211 18.16 20.53 9.49
C GLN A 211 17.45 19.37 10.18
N ALA A 212 17.39 18.20 9.55
CA ALA A 212 16.74 17.02 10.12
C ALA A 212 17.68 16.17 11.01
N LYS A 213 18.98 16.51 11.08
CA LYS A 213 19.95 15.76 11.88
C LYS A 213 19.82 16.07 13.36
N GLU A 214 19.82 15.03 14.19
CA GLU A 214 19.82 15.14 15.64
C GLU A 214 21.07 14.47 16.22
N GLY A 215 22.10 15.28 16.48
CA GLY A 215 23.40 14.78 16.93
C GLY A 215 24.06 13.86 15.89
N LYS A 216 24.20 12.57 16.21
CA LYS A 216 24.75 11.55 15.28
C LYS A 216 23.68 10.89 14.41
N TYR A 217 22.40 11.07 14.75
CA TYR A 217 21.30 10.48 14.01
C TYR A 217 21.03 11.31 12.74
N ASP A 218 21.09 10.64 11.59
CA ASP A 218 20.71 11.20 10.30
C ASP A 218 19.51 10.41 9.76
N PRO A 219 18.28 10.98 9.80
CA PRO A 219 17.07 10.29 9.38
C PRO A 219 17.04 9.99 7.88
N PHE A 220 17.96 10.57 7.08
CA PHE A 220 18.10 10.30 5.65
C PHE A 220 19.25 9.35 5.34
N ASN A 221 19.94 8.82 6.35
CA ASN A 221 20.95 7.79 6.11
C ASN A 221 20.28 6.50 5.62
N VAL A 222 20.95 5.82 4.71
CA VAL A 222 20.52 4.53 4.17
C VAL A 222 21.70 3.58 4.22
N HIS A 223 21.53 2.48 4.93
CA HIS A 223 22.55 1.48 5.12
C HIS A 223 22.98 0.87 3.77
N PRO A 224 24.29 0.68 3.52
CA PRO A 224 24.77 0.16 2.23
C PRO A 224 24.19 -1.21 1.86
N ASP A 225 23.90 -2.05 2.85
CA ASP A 225 23.43 -3.42 2.62
C ASP A 225 21.96 -3.41 2.18
N LEU A 226 21.14 -2.55 2.81
CA LEU A 226 19.78 -2.27 2.35
C LEU A 226 19.78 -1.78 0.89
N ARG A 227 20.68 -0.87 0.51
CA ARG A 227 20.77 -0.42 -0.90
C ARG A 227 21.08 -1.56 -1.86
N ARG A 228 22.02 -2.44 -1.50
CA ARG A 228 22.38 -3.60 -2.33
C ARG A 228 21.22 -4.58 -2.45
N ALA A 229 20.54 -4.88 -1.34
CA ALA A 229 19.38 -5.76 -1.31
C ALA A 229 18.23 -5.21 -2.17
N HIS A 230 17.91 -3.92 -2.00
CA HIS A 230 16.88 -3.24 -2.78
C HIS A 230 17.22 -3.21 -4.27
N ALA A 231 18.46 -2.86 -4.65
CA ALA A 231 18.89 -2.83 -6.05
C ALA A 231 18.81 -4.22 -6.70
N ALA A 232 19.28 -5.26 -6.01
CA ALA A 232 19.22 -6.63 -6.51
C ALA A 232 17.77 -7.11 -6.69
N PHE A 233 16.87 -6.76 -5.75
CA PHE A 233 15.45 -7.03 -5.88
C PHE A 233 14.83 -6.34 -7.10
N MET A 234 15.07 -5.04 -7.26
CA MET A 234 14.50 -4.27 -8.37
C MET A 234 15.03 -4.73 -9.72
N GLN A 235 16.29 -5.18 -9.81
CA GLN A 235 16.85 -5.76 -11.03
C GLN A 235 16.19 -7.10 -11.40
N ALA A 236 15.81 -7.89 -10.39
CA ALA A 236 15.16 -9.19 -10.58
C ALA A 236 13.64 -9.10 -10.76
N THR A 237 13.04 -7.91 -10.59
CA THR A 237 11.59 -7.70 -10.60
C THR A 237 11.15 -6.92 -11.83
N PRO A 238 10.14 -7.37 -12.59
CA PRO A 238 9.66 -6.64 -13.77
C PRO A 238 9.10 -5.25 -13.41
N ALA A 239 9.53 -4.23 -14.16
CA ALA A 239 9.10 -2.85 -13.97
C ALA A 239 7.62 -2.60 -14.34
N SER A 240 7.10 -3.30 -15.35
CA SER A 240 5.75 -3.12 -15.90
C SER A 240 4.76 -4.19 -15.41
N ALA A 241 4.79 -4.54 -14.12
CA ALA A 241 3.88 -5.54 -13.56
C ALA A 241 2.62 -4.90 -12.95
N THR A 242 1.56 -5.70 -12.80
CA THR A 242 0.39 -5.33 -12.00
C THR A 242 0.69 -5.49 -10.50
N THR A 243 -0.13 -4.86 -9.64
CA THR A 243 -0.02 -5.02 -8.19
C THR A 243 -0.09 -6.48 -7.75
N ALA A 244 -0.92 -7.31 -8.40
CA ALA A 244 -0.94 -8.74 -8.15
C ALA A 244 0.38 -9.41 -8.53
N GLN A 245 0.93 -9.13 -9.71
CA GLN A 245 2.20 -9.72 -10.15
C GLN A 245 3.38 -9.37 -9.23
N TRP A 246 3.40 -8.17 -8.65
CA TRP A 246 4.41 -7.83 -7.63
C TRP A 246 4.18 -8.54 -6.30
N LEU A 247 2.93 -8.72 -5.89
CA LEU A 247 2.58 -9.42 -4.64
C LEU A 247 2.89 -10.91 -4.68
N MET A 248 2.63 -11.58 -5.81
CA MET A 248 2.64 -13.04 -5.89
C MET A 248 3.99 -13.68 -5.50
N PRO A 249 5.17 -13.15 -5.89
CA PRO A 249 6.45 -13.68 -5.42
C PRO A 249 6.60 -13.70 -3.89
N TYR A 250 6.08 -12.69 -3.18
CA TYR A 250 6.11 -12.68 -1.72
C TYR A 250 5.25 -13.81 -1.13
N LEU A 251 4.03 -13.99 -1.63
CA LEU A 251 3.14 -15.08 -1.19
C LEU A 251 3.72 -16.45 -1.55
N ALA A 252 4.35 -16.58 -2.72
CA ALA A 252 4.99 -17.83 -3.16
C ALA A 252 6.19 -18.18 -2.28
N TRP A 253 7.02 -17.19 -1.94
CA TRP A 253 8.10 -17.36 -0.97
C TRP A 253 7.56 -17.79 0.39
N ARG A 254 6.52 -17.12 0.91
CA ARG A 254 5.86 -17.49 2.17
C ARG A 254 5.33 -18.92 2.14
N TYR A 255 4.72 -19.34 1.04
CA TYR A 255 4.31 -20.73 0.84
C TYR A 255 5.52 -21.67 0.87
N GLN A 256 6.56 -21.40 0.10
CA GLN A 256 7.75 -22.28 -0.01
C GLN A 256 8.48 -22.48 1.33
N VAL A 257 8.58 -21.44 2.16
CA VAL A 257 9.27 -21.52 3.47
C VAL A 257 8.34 -21.77 4.65
N ARG A 258 7.03 -21.97 4.45
CA ARG A 258 6.00 -22.03 5.51
C ARG A 258 6.32 -22.99 6.68
N GLN A 259 7.03 -24.09 6.41
CA GLN A 259 7.39 -25.08 7.43
C GLN A 259 8.51 -24.62 8.36
N VAL A 260 9.35 -23.69 7.89
CA VAL A 260 10.53 -23.20 8.61
C VAL A 260 10.45 -21.70 8.92
N PHE A 261 9.40 -21.02 8.44
CA PHE A 261 9.23 -19.56 8.49
C PHE A 261 9.48 -18.99 9.89
N ALA A 262 8.82 -19.57 10.91
CA ALA A 262 8.87 -19.10 12.30
C ALA A 262 9.95 -19.79 13.15
N THR A 263 10.84 -20.57 12.54
CA THR A 263 11.82 -21.39 13.29
C THR A 263 13.26 -21.24 12.80
N GLN A 264 13.51 -21.22 11.48
CA GLN A 264 14.88 -21.29 10.93
C GLN A 264 15.35 -20.01 10.25
N LEU A 265 14.45 -19.06 9.95
CA LEU A 265 14.86 -17.81 9.33
C LEU A 265 15.62 -16.92 10.33
N SER A 266 16.59 -16.18 9.82
CA SER A 266 17.49 -15.29 10.55
C SER A 266 16.76 -14.20 11.34
N TRP A 267 15.60 -13.75 10.84
CA TRP A 267 14.76 -12.81 11.58
C TRP A 267 14.25 -13.38 12.90
N VAL A 268 14.07 -14.70 13.03
CA VAL A 268 13.59 -15.35 14.26
C VAL A 268 14.58 -15.13 15.38
N ALA A 269 15.87 -15.33 15.10
CA ALA A 269 16.93 -15.07 16.08
C ALA A 269 16.96 -13.58 16.47
N ARG A 270 16.93 -12.67 15.48
CA ARG A 270 16.93 -11.22 15.74
C ARG A 270 15.72 -10.75 16.55
N ALA A 271 14.53 -11.26 16.24
CA ALA A 271 13.30 -10.89 16.90
C ALA A 271 13.20 -11.47 18.32
N ARG A 272 13.73 -12.67 18.58
CA ARG A 272 13.75 -13.26 19.93
C ARG A 272 14.50 -12.39 20.93
N ASP A 273 15.60 -11.77 20.49
CA ASP A 273 16.47 -10.98 21.36
C ASP A 273 15.90 -9.56 21.60
N GLY A 274 15.19 -8.99 20.63
CA GLY A 274 14.71 -7.60 20.68
C GLY A 274 13.21 -7.40 20.91
N ALA A 275 12.36 -8.30 20.42
CA ALA A 275 10.90 -8.18 20.40
C ALA A 275 10.20 -9.56 20.36
N PRO A 276 10.21 -10.32 21.48
CA PRO A 276 9.71 -11.71 21.49
C PRO A 276 8.24 -11.84 21.09
N LYS A 277 7.41 -10.81 21.34
CA LYS A 277 6.02 -10.76 20.88
C LYS A 277 5.91 -10.82 19.35
N ASP A 278 6.84 -10.21 18.62
CA ASP A 278 6.81 -10.24 17.16
C ASP A 278 7.00 -11.67 16.63
N VAL A 279 7.71 -12.53 17.36
CA VAL A 279 7.84 -13.96 17.02
C VAL A 279 6.50 -14.67 17.17
N GLU A 280 5.75 -14.38 18.24
CA GLU A 280 4.41 -14.93 18.47
C GLU A 280 3.44 -14.47 17.37
N ASP A 281 3.44 -13.17 17.06
CA ASP A 281 2.57 -12.57 16.04
C ASP A 281 2.86 -13.16 14.64
N LEU A 282 4.14 -13.29 14.27
CA LEU A 282 4.58 -13.88 13.00
C LEU A 282 4.32 -15.39 12.93
N ALA A 283 4.53 -16.11 14.02
CA ALA A 283 4.21 -17.54 14.10
C ALA A 283 2.70 -17.77 13.96
N GLY A 284 1.89 -16.95 14.64
CA GLY A 284 0.44 -16.96 14.50
C GLY A 284 -0.02 -16.60 13.08
N ALA A 285 0.66 -15.69 12.39
CA ALA A 285 0.37 -15.35 10.98
C ALA A 285 0.69 -16.52 10.05
N ASN A 286 1.78 -17.21 10.31
CA ASN A 286 2.11 -18.43 9.58
C ASN A 286 1.10 -19.55 9.84
N GLN A 287 0.58 -19.69 11.06
CA GLN A 287 -0.51 -20.63 11.37
C GLN A 287 -1.80 -20.29 10.62
N THR A 288 -2.15 -18.99 10.50
CA THR A 288 -3.29 -18.53 9.67
C THR A 288 -3.11 -18.97 8.22
N LEU A 289 -1.92 -18.75 7.62
CA LEU A 289 -1.63 -19.19 6.25
C LEU A 289 -1.77 -20.72 6.09
N LEU A 290 -1.24 -21.50 7.04
CA LEU A 290 -1.37 -22.97 7.01
C LEU A 290 -2.83 -23.42 7.10
N ALA A 291 -3.63 -22.76 7.95
CA ALA A 291 -5.05 -23.06 8.08
C ALA A 291 -5.84 -22.70 6.81
N ASP A 292 -5.50 -21.59 6.14
CA ASP A 292 -6.12 -21.20 4.86
C ASP A 292 -5.80 -22.22 3.75
N ILE A 293 -4.55 -22.66 3.67
CA ILE A 293 -4.13 -23.72 2.74
C ILE A 293 -4.89 -25.01 3.01
N ALA A 294 -4.95 -25.47 4.27
CA ALA A 294 -5.67 -26.67 4.65
C ALA A 294 -7.18 -26.55 4.34
N ALA A 295 -7.80 -25.39 4.54
CA ALA A 295 -9.20 -25.13 4.19
C ALA A 295 -9.48 -25.33 2.70
N LEU A 296 -8.52 -24.98 1.83
CA LEU A 296 -8.63 -25.11 0.37
C LEU A 296 -8.28 -26.52 -0.14
N GLU A 297 -7.28 -27.19 0.45
CA GLU A 297 -6.78 -28.49 -0.02
C GLU A 297 -7.61 -29.70 0.47
N GLY A 298 -8.50 -29.51 1.44
CA GLY A 298 -9.14 -30.63 2.13
C GLY A 298 -8.28 -31.15 3.28
N LEU A 299 -8.67 -32.26 3.91
CA LEU A 299 -7.88 -32.88 4.99
C LEU A 299 -6.97 -33.95 4.37
N THR A 300 -5.71 -34.01 4.78
CA THR A 300 -4.84 -35.16 4.48
C THR A 300 -5.30 -36.39 5.28
N ASP A 301 -4.97 -37.60 4.82
CA ASP A 301 -5.36 -38.84 5.51
C ASP A 301 -4.85 -38.90 6.96
N GLU A 302 -3.64 -38.38 7.22
CA GLU A 302 -3.08 -38.29 8.57
C GLU A 302 -3.85 -37.32 9.48
N GLU A 303 -4.32 -36.20 8.91
CA GLU A 303 -5.17 -35.25 9.63
C GLU A 303 -6.56 -35.83 9.88
N ILE A 304 -7.15 -36.49 8.88
CA ILE A 304 -8.40 -37.25 9.03
C ILE A 304 -8.24 -38.22 10.20
N GLN A 305 -7.15 -38.98 10.25
CA GLN A 305 -6.92 -39.97 11.31
C GLN A 305 -6.68 -39.33 12.69
N ARG A 306 -5.96 -38.21 12.75
CA ARG A 306 -5.75 -37.44 14.00
C ARG A 306 -7.08 -36.85 14.50
N TYR A 307 -7.94 -36.40 13.58
CA TYR A 307 -9.27 -35.86 13.90
C TYR A 307 -10.31 -36.94 14.23
N GLU A 308 -10.29 -38.09 13.58
CA GLU A 308 -11.10 -39.26 13.95
C GLU A 308 -10.76 -39.76 15.35
N ASN A 309 -9.47 -39.78 15.70
CA ASN A 309 -9.03 -40.12 17.05
C ASN A 309 -9.52 -39.10 18.08
N ALA A 310 -9.46 -37.79 17.78
CA ALA A 310 -10.04 -36.76 18.64
C ALA A 310 -11.57 -36.83 18.73
N ALA A 311 -12.26 -37.17 17.63
CA ALA A 311 -13.71 -37.35 17.56
C ALA A 311 -14.20 -38.54 18.41
N ARG A 312 -13.41 -39.61 18.46
CA ARG A 312 -13.66 -40.76 19.35
C ARG A 312 -13.57 -40.40 20.82
N MET A 313 -12.75 -39.39 21.18
CA MET A 313 -12.61 -38.92 22.56
C MET A 313 -13.60 -37.79 22.90
N SER A 314 -13.99 -36.95 21.94
CA SER A 314 -14.98 -35.87 22.10
C SER A 314 -15.74 -35.59 20.80
N PRO A 315 -16.97 -36.13 20.64
CA PRO A 315 -17.78 -35.92 19.43
C PRO A 315 -18.14 -34.45 19.18
N THR A 316 -18.31 -33.66 20.25
CA THR A 316 -18.64 -32.23 20.18
C THR A 316 -17.51 -31.41 19.58
N LEU A 317 -16.25 -31.77 19.87
CA LEU A 317 -15.07 -31.10 19.34
C LEU A 317 -14.95 -31.30 17.82
N TYR A 318 -15.26 -32.49 17.31
CA TYR A 318 -15.22 -32.81 15.88
C TYR A 318 -16.28 -32.05 15.08
N GLY A 319 -17.52 -31.99 15.59
CA GLY A 319 -18.57 -31.16 14.99
C GLY A 319 -18.16 -29.69 14.91
N GLY A 320 -17.54 -29.15 15.97
CA GLY A 320 -17.01 -27.78 15.99
C GLY A 320 -15.89 -27.53 14.99
N LEU A 321 -15.01 -28.51 14.77
CA LEU A 321 -13.86 -28.37 13.88
C LEU A 321 -14.23 -28.43 12.39
N ALA A 322 -15.13 -29.35 12.01
CA ALA A 322 -15.66 -29.44 10.64
C ALA A 322 -16.43 -28.15 10.27
N VAL A 323 -17.23 -27.63 11.21
CA VAL A 323 -17.91 -26.34 11.08
C VAL A 323 -16.90 -25.19 10.98
N GLY A 324 -15.84 -25.19 11.80
CA GLY A 324 -14.78 -24.18 11.75
C GLY A 324 -14.07 -24.11 10.40
N LYS A 325 -13.71 -25.26 9.80
CA LYS A 325 -13.07 -25.32 8.48
C LYS A 325 -14.01 -24.87 7.35
N ALA A 326 -15.29 -25.26 7.42
CA ALA A 326 -16.30 -24.83 6.45
C ALA A 326 -16.55 -23.33 6.52
N ILE A 327 -16.66 -22.77 7.73
CA ILE A 327 -16.76 -21.32 7.95
C ILE A 327 -15.52 -20.62 7.40
N ARG A 328 -14.31 -21.09 7.75
CA ARG A 328 -13.06 -20.50 7.27
C ARG A 328 -12.99 -20.48 5.74
N ARG A 329 -13.28 -21.60 5.08
CA ARG A 329 -13.33 -21.67 3.61
C ARG A 329 -14.35 -20.69 3.03
N ALA A 330 -15.50 -20.51 3.69
CA ALA A 330 -16.53 -19.57 3.25
C ALA A 330 -16.17 -18.10 3.48
N THR A 331 -15.20 -17.77 4.35
CA THR A 331 -14.76 -16.38 4.57
C THR A 331 -13.53 -15.99 3.76
N LEU A 332 -12.78 -16.95 3.20
CA LEU A 332 -11.64 -16.67 2.34
C LEU A 332 -12.05 -15.80 1.13
N ALA A 333 -11.09 -15.02 0.61
CA ALA A 333 -11.29 -14.32 -0.65
C ALA A 333 -11.68 -15.28 -1.78
N ASP A 334 -12.56 -14.83 -2.68
CA ASP A 334 -13.06 -15.65 -3.79
C ASP A 334 -11.91 -16.23 -4.65
N GLU A 335 -10.82 -15.46 -4.82
CA GLU A 335 -9.65 -15.87 -5.59
C GLU A 335 -8.68 -16.80 -4.84
N ALA A 336 -8.93 -17.15 -3.58
CA ALA A 336 -7.92 -17.82 -2.72
C ALA A 336 -7.45 -19.16 -3.28
N GLY A 337 -8.34 -19.90 -3.95
CA GLY A 337 -8.00 -21.14 -4.65
C GLY A 337 -7.04 -20.92 -5.81
N ASP A 338 -7.27 -19.90 -6.62
CA ASP A 338 -6.42 -19.55 -7.77
C ASP A 338 -5.05 -19.04 -7.32
N VAL A 339 -5.03 -18.22 -6.27
CA VAL A 339 -3.79 -17.78 -5.62
C VAL A 339 -3.00 -19.00 -5.17
N LEU A 340 -3.60 -19.94 -4.43
CA LEU A 340 -2.93 -21.15 -3.97
C LEU A 340 -2.38 -22.01 -5.12
N ALA A 341 -3.17 -22.18 -6.18
CA ALA A 341 -2.74 -22.92 -7.37
C ALA A 341 -1.49 -22.28 -7.99
N PHE A 342 -1.44 -20.95 -8.08
CA PHE A 342 -0.26 -20.22 -8.53
C PHE A 342 0.93 -20.39 -7.56
N LEU A 343 0.72 -20.31 -6.25
CA LEU A 343 1.83 -20.43 -5.28
C LEU A 343 2.54 -21.79 -5.41
N LYS A 344 1.77 -22.85 -5.69
CA LYS A 344 2.29 -24.21 -5.90
C LYS A 344 3.11 -24.36 -7.18
N SER A 345 2.74 -23.65 -8.24
CA SER A 345 3.41 -23.73 -9.55
C SER A 345 4.49 -22.66 -9.74
N HIS A 346 4.59 -21.69 -8.83
CA HIS A 346 5.56 -20.62 -8.94
C HIS A 346 7.01 -21.17 -8.91
N PRO A 347 7.92 -20.62 -9.73
CA PRO A 347 9.34 -20.96 -9.66
C PRO A 347 9.90 -20.86 -8.24
N VAL A 348 10.86 -21.72 -7.93
CA VAL A 348 11.50 -21.77 -6.61
C VAL A 348 12.22 -20.45 -6.33
N LEU A 349 11.78 -19.75 -5.29
CA LEU A 349 12.42 -18.55 -4.75
C LEU A 349 13.29 -18.88 -3.53
N ALA A 350 12.88 -19.90 -2.78
CA ALA A 350 13.55 -20.41 -1.58
C ALA A 350 13.16 -21.88 -1.31
N THR A 351 13.95 -22.58 -0.52
CA THR A 351 13.60 -23.91 0.02
C THR A 351 13.71 -23.90 1.54
N PRO A 352 13.16 -24.90 2.26
CA PRO A 352 13.39 -25.02 3.71
C PRO A 352 14.87 -25.04 4.11
N GLU A 353 15.75 -25.59 3.27
CA GLU A 353 17.20 -25.68 3.50
C GLU A 353 17.94 -24.38 3.16
N ASN A 354 17.38 -23.57 2.26
CA ASN A 354 17.90 -22.25 1.90
C ASN A 354 16.75 -21.22 1.82
N PRO A 355 16.19 -20.80 2.97
CA PRO A 355 14.97 -20.01 3.01
C PRO A 355 15.14 -18.55 2.57
N GLU A 356 16.39 -18.05 2.48
CA GLU A 356 16.67 -16.61 2.33
C GLU A 356 17.63 -16.30 1.19
N ASN A 357 18.55 -17.19 0.83
CA ASN A 357 19.72 -16.83 0.02
C ASN A 357 19.69 -17.43 -1.39
N LEU A 358 18.57 -18.00 -1.81
CA LEU A 358 18.46 -18.61 -3.15
C LEU A 358 18.17 -17.56 -4.24
N THR A 359 17.44 -16.49 -3.91
CA THR A 359 17.08 -15.41 -4.85
C THR A 359 17.16 -14.04 -4.19
N PRO A 360 17.39 -12.94 -4.95
CA PRO A 360 17.30 -11.58 -4.42
C PRO A 360 15.95 -11.27 -3.76
N GLN A 361 14.87 -11.85 -4.29
CA GLN A 361 13.52 -11.74 -3.72
C GLN A 361 13.45 -12.36 -2.33
N ALA A 362 13.85 -13.63 -2.17
CA ALA A 362 13.84 -14.30 -0.87
C ALA A 362 14.69 -13.55 0.17
N TYR A 363 15.85 -13.02 -0.25
CA TYR A 363 16.74 -12.29 0.63
C TYR A 363 16.08 -11.01 1.16
N LEU A 364 15.49 -10.21 0.27
CA LEU A 364 14.79 -8.99 0.66
C LEU A 364 13.58 -9.30 1.54
N PHE A 365 12.79 -10.33 1.20
CA PHE A 365 11.59 -10.71 1.96
C PHE A 365 11.91 -11.16 3.38
N ALA A 366 12.96 -11.95 3.55
CA ALA A 366 13.36 -12.46 4.85
C ALA A 366 13.95 -11.37 5.76
N ASN A 367 14.71 -10.44 5.19
CA ASN A 367 15.56 -9.54 5.97
C ASN A 367 15.03 -8.11 6.10
N TYR A 368 14.22 -7.64 5.15
CA TYR A 368 13.83 -6.23 5.07
C TYR A 368 12.33 -5.97 4.98
N VAL A 369 11.54 -6.90 4.42
CA VAL A 369 10.09 -6.71 4.24
C VAL A 369 9.33 -7.19 5.47
N HIS A 370 8.57 -6.31 6.11
CA HIS A 370 7.73 -6.67 7.24
C HIS A 370 6.53 -7.51 6.79
N ASP A 371 5.94 -8.25 7.72
CA ASP A 371 4.65 -8.90 7.56
C ASP A 371 3.58 -8.03 8.22
N SER A 372 2.88 -7.24 7.41
CA SER A 372 1.86 -6.33 7.89
C SER A 372 0.59 -7.04 8.37
N TYR A 373 0.38 -8.29 7.96
CA TYR A 373 -0.70 -9.17 8.44
C TYR A 373 -0.43 -9.65 9.88
N ALA A 374 0.83 -9.91 10.22
CA ALA A 374 1.21 -10.30 11.58
C ALA A 374 1.02 -9.18 12.61
N GLY A 375 1.36 -7.93 12.25
CA GLY A 375 1.31 -6.79 13.19
C GLY A 375 -0.08 -6.22 13.52
N PHE A 376 -1.17 -6.75 12.94
CA PHE A 376 -2.52 -6.19 13.10
C PHE A 376 -3.50 -7.23 13.69
N ARG A 377 -3.32 -7.56 14.98
CA ARG A 377 -4.06 -8.62 15.68
C ARG A 377 -4.67 -8.21 17.04
N PRO A 378 -5.63 -7.28 17.09
CA PRO A 378 -6.20 -6.83 18.37
C PRO A 378 -7.19 -7.84 19.02
N LEU A 379 -7.37 -9.05 18.46
CA LEU A 379 -8.29 -10.10 18.97
C LEU A 379 -7.63 -11.49 19.07
N ASP A 380 -6.36 -11.57 19.46
CA ASP A 380 -5.67 -12.85 19.70
C ASP A 380 -6.26 -13.69 20.86
N GLN A 381 -7.30 -13.20 21.53
CA GLN A 381 -8.06 -13.93 22.55
C GLN A 381 -9.28 -14.63 21.92
N PRO A 382 -9.51 -15.93 22.17
CA PRO A 382 -10.66 -16.65 21.64
C PRO A 382 -11.98 -16.01 22.09
N LEU A 383 -12.78 -15.51 21.14
CA LEU A 383 -14.10 -14.94 21.37
C LEU A 383 -15.11 -16.07 21.68
N ALA A 384 -15.37 -16.31 22.97
CA ALA A 384 -16.14 -17.43 23.51
C ALA A 384 -17.66 -17.46 23.21
N TRP A 385 -18.23 -16.46 22.52
CA TRP A 385 -19.68 -16.23 22.48
C TRP A 385 -20.51 -17.16 21.57
N ALA A 386 -19.91 -18.17 20.92
CA ALA A 386 -20.62 -19.03 19.95
C ALA A 386 -20.36 -20.54 20.08
N GLY A 387 -19.71 -21.02 21.15
CA GLY A 387 -19.45 -22.47 21.33
C GLY A 387 -18.52 -23.12 20.29
N CYS A 388 -18.03 -22.34 19.32
CA CYS A 388 -17.03 -22.74 18.33
C CYS A 388 -15.69 -22.09 18.72
N ILE A 389 -14.81 -22.87 19.35
CA ILE A 389 -13.43 -22.48 19.56
C ILE A 389 -12.72 -22.72 18.23
N ASP A 390 -12.54 -21.67 17.43
CA ASP A 390 -11.48 -21.68 16.42
C ASP A 390 -10.17 -21.40 17.17
N PRO A 391 -9.25 -22.37 17.27
CA PRO A 391 -7.99 -22.19 17.99
C PRO A 391 -7.02 -21.24 17.24
N VAL A 392 -7.36 -20.78 16.02
CA VAL A 392 -6.56 -19.81 15.28
C VAL A 392 -6.92 -18.38 15.73
N PRO A 393 -5.94 -17.56 16.14
CA PRO A 393 -6.18 -16.17 16.55
C PRO A 393 -6.94 -15.41 15.45
N ARG A 394 -8.01 -14.70 15.83
CA ARG A 394 -8.85 -13.97 14.87
C ARG A 394 -8.10 -12.70 14.42
N SER A 395 -7.58 -12.71 13.19
CA SER A 395 -7.17 -11.47 12.52
C SER A 395 -8.42 -10.67 12.13
N TRP A 396 -8.30 -9.35 12.00
CA TRP A 396 -9.35 -8.52 11.38
C TRP A 396 -9.45 -8.73 9.86
N GLU A 397 -8.64 -9.64 9.32
CA GLU A 397 -8.47 -9.91 7.90
C GLU A 397 -9.13 -11.27 7.57
N ILE A 398 -10.46 -11.33 7.72
CA ILE A 398 -11.28 -12.55 7.59
C ILE A 398 -11.18 -13.25 6.23
N GLN A 399 -10.73 -12.51 5.21
CA GLN A 399 -10.49 -13.00 3.84
C GLN A 399 -9.21 -13.85 3.70
N GLY A 400 -8.44 -14.00 4.79
CA GLY A 400 -7.24 -14.83 4.83
C GLY A 400 -6.03 -14.23 4.13
N TYR A 401 -4.97 -15.03 4.05
CA TYR A 401 -3.65 -14.65 3.55
C TYR A 401 -3.56 -14.68 2.02
N LEU A 402 -4.39 -15.52 1.38
CA LEU A 402 -4.36 -15.86 -0.04
C LEU A 402 -5.30 -14.95 -0.85
N ARG A 403 -4.93 -13.68 -1.02
CA ARG A 403 -5.76 -12.70 -1.75
C ARG A 403 -4.92 -11.65 -2.48
N TYR A 404 -5.51 -11.03 -3.50
CA TYR A 404 -4.90 -9.87 -4.15
C TYR A 404 -5.22 -8.58 -3.39
N ARG A 405 -4.30 -7.62 -3.44
CA ARG A 405 -4.58 -6.26 -3.00
C ARG A 405 -5.68 -5.65 -3.87
N ARG A 406 -6.70 -5.08 -3.23
CA ARG A 406 -7.74 -4.29 -3.91
C ARG A 406 -7.17 -2.93 -4.34
N VAL A 407 -7.46 -2.50 -5.57
CA VAL A 407 -6.96 -1.22 -6.12
C VAL A 407 -8.10 -0.39 -6.70
N TYR A 408 -8.33 0.79 -6.16
CA TYR A 408 -9.29 1.76 -6.68
C TYR A 408 -8.64 2.70 -7.69
N GLN A 409 -9.34 2.96 -8.79
CA GLN A 409 -8.88 3.80 -9.90
C GLN A 409 -9.83 4.97 -10.14
N GLY A 410 -10.20 5.66 -9.06
CA GLY A 410 -11.13 6.80 -9.11
C GLY A 410 -12.60 6.42 -9.30
N THR A 411 -12.97 5.17 -8.98
CA THR A 411 -14.36 4.68 -8.92
C THR A 411 -14.62 4.11 -7.53
N GLY A 412 -15.89 3.87 -7.18
CA GLY A 412 -16.26 3.16 -5.94
C GLY A 412 -16.17 1.63 -6.06
N LYS A 413 -15.52 1.10 -7.10
CA LYS A 413 -15.34 -0.34 -7.29
C LYS A 413 -13.85 -0.64 -7.45
N PRO A 414 -13.26 -1.51 -6.62
CA PRO A 414 -11.87 -1.86 -6.77
C PRO A 414 -11.70 -2.74 -8.01
N VAL A 415 -10.56 -2.59 -8.67
CA VAL A 415 -10.09 -3.54 -9.65
C VAL A 415 -9.37 -4.66 -8.90
N THR A 416 -9.81 -5.90 -9.15
CA THR A 416 -9.19 -7.13 -8.67
C THR A 416 -8.42 -7.75 -9.83
N LYS A 417 -7.28 -7.17 -10.19
CA LYS A 417 -6.48 -7.75 -11.29
C LYS A 417 -5.91 -9.10 -10.82
N ALA A 418 -6.45 -10.19 -11.36
CA ALA A 418 -5.72 -11.45 -11.41
C ALA A 418 -4.38 -11.24 -12.15
N PRO A 419 -3.35 -12.08 -11.92
CA PRO A 419 -2.23 -12.12 -12.85
C PRO A 419 -2.78 -12.31 -14.26
N PRO A 420 -2.34 -11.49 -15.24
CA PRO A 420 -2.76 -11.67 -16.62
C PRO A 420 -2.48 -13.12 -17.02
N THR A 421 -3.46 -13.76 -17.64
CA THR A 421 -3.32 -15.08 -18.23
C THR A 421 -2.11 -15.08 -19.17
N GLU A 422 -1.51 -16.25 -19.39
CA GLU A 422 -0.38 -16.38 -20.34
C GLU A 422 -0.72 -15.77 -21.71
N ARG A 423 -1.99 -15.87 -22.12
CA ARG A 423 -2.53 -15.20 -23.31
C ARG A 423 -2.48 -13.68 -23.23
N GLU A 424 -2.89 -13.07 -22.12
CA GLU A 424 -2.83 -11.62 -21.93
C GLU A 424 -1.38 -11.11 -21.85
N LEU A 425 -0.45 -11.91 -21.33
CA LEU A 425 0.98 -11.63 -21.35
C LEU A 425 1.54 -11.67 -22.77
N ILE A 426 1.16 -12.66 -23.58
CA ILE A 426 1.53 -12.77 -24.99
C ILE A 426 0.93 -11.60 -25.78
N GLU A 427 -0.34 -11.26 -25.57
CA GLU A 427 -1.01 -10.13 -26.23
C GLU A 427 -0.40 -8.78 -25.81
N ALA A 428 0.06 -8.63 -24.56
CA ALA A 428 0.81 -7.44 -24.12
C ALA A 428 2.19 -7.34 -24.79
N ALA A 429 2.94 -8.45 -24.85
CA ALA A 429 4.24 -8.50 -25.52
C ALA A 429 4.11 -8.24 -27.03
N GLN A 430 3.06 -8.76 -27.67
CA GLN A 430 2.73 -8.49 -29.07
C GLN A 430 2.39 -7.03 -29.31
N ARG A 431 1.57 -6.41 -28.45
CA ARG A 431 1.25 -4.97 -28.54
C ARG A 431 2.50 -4.09 -28.38
N GLU A 432 3.42 -4.44 -27.48
CA GLU A 432 4.70 -3.73 -27.35
C GLU A 432 5.56 -3.88 -28.61
N GLN A 433 5.62 -5.10 -29.18
CA GLN A 433 6.37 -5.35 -30.40
C GLN A 433 5.77 -4.62 -31.61
N GLU A 434 4.44 -4.56 -31.73
CA GLU A 434 3.72 -3.79 -32.74
C GLU A 434 3.95 -2.29 -32.58
N ALA A 435 3.87 -1.76 -31.35
CA ALA A 435 4.16 -0.36 -31.07
C ALA A 435 5.62 0.01 -31.40
N LEU A 436 6.57 -0.89 -31.10
CA LEU A 436 7.97 -0.71 -31.46
C LEU A 436 8.15 -0.69 -32.99
N MET A 437 7.55 -1.65 -33.69
CA MET A 437 7.57 -1.72 -35.17
C MET A 437 6.94 -0.50 -35.82
N GLN A 438 5.83 0.00 -35.26
CA GLN A 438 5.16 1.20 -35.76
C GLN A 438 5.99 2.46 -35.51
N SER A 439 6.70 2.55 -34.37
CA SER A 439 7.66 3.63 -34.11
C SER A 439 8.85 3.60 -35.08
N MET A 440 9.31 2.40 -35.45
CA MET A 440 10.37 2.20 -36.43
C MET A 440 9.91 2.55 -37.85
N GLN A 441 8.70 2.18 -38.23
CA GLN A 441 8.13 2.55 -39.54
C GLN A 441 7.95 4.07 -39.64
N ASN A 442 7.45 4.72 -38.59
CA ASN A 442 7.31 6.17 -38.55
C ASN A 442 8.66 6.89 -38.63
N SER A 443 9.73 6.36 -38.01
CA SER A 443 11.08 6.93 -38.13
C SER A 443 11.71 6.69 -39.51
N VAL A 444 11.41 5.57 -40.16
CA VAL A 444 11.83 5.29 -41.55
C VAL A 444 11.08 6.16 -42.56
N ASP A 445 9.78 6.41 -42.37
CA ASP A 445 9.01 7.31 -43.25
C ASP A 445 9.37 8.78 -43.04
N LEU A 446 9.74 9.19 -41.81
CA LEU A 446 10.34 10.51 -41.56
C LEU A 446 11.64 10.69 -42.35
N ASN A 447 12.51 9.67 -42.43
CA ASN A 447 13.72 9.71 -43.25
C ASN A 447 13.45 9.75 -44.76
N LYS A 448 12.27 9.33 -45.23
CA LYS A 448 11.86 9.52 -46.63
C LYS A 448 11.33 10.94 -46.89
N LEU A 449 10.66 11.55 -45.92
CA LEU A 449 10.21 12.95 -45.98
C LEU A 449 11.38 13.95 -46.07
N PHE A 450 12.54 13.65 -45.49
CA PHE A 450 13.76 14.47 -45.59
C PHE A 450 14.64 14.16 -46.80
N ASN A 451 14.32 13.13 -47.60
CA ASN A 451 15.04 12.76 -48.83
C ASN A 451 14.26 13.08 -50.12
N ALA A 452 13.11 13.75 -50.03
CA ALA A 452 12.43 14.32 -51.19
C ALA A 452 13.10 15.67 -51.54
N GLY A 453 13.72 15.71 -52.71
CA GLY A 453 14.66 16.73 -53.19
C GLY A 453 14.26 18.20 -53.06
N TRP A 454 15.31 19.01 -52.90
CA TRP A 454 15.38 20.41 -53.33
C TRP A 454 15.09 20.56 -54.83
#